data_AF-Q4WMZ0-F1
#
_entry.id   AF-Q4WMZ0-F1
#
_cell.length_a   1.000
_cell.length_b   1.000
_cell.length_c   1.000
_cell.angle_alpha   90.00
_cell.angle_beta   90.00
_cell.angle_gamma   90.00
#
_symmetry.space_group_name_H-M   'P 1'
#
loop_
_entity.id
_entity.type
_entity.pdbx_description
1 polymer ?
#
loop_
_entity_poly.entity_id
_entity_poly.type
_entity_poly.pdbx_seq_one_letter_code
_entity_poly.pdbx_strand_id
1 'polypeptide(L)'
;MRSTRMLSSSLRAFNCALPRTMLSQPKSRHFSQLLIHSLQPSPAPSLRLLRTGLPQLAVRNNSSSSSSSSPNLTDQIPDAAQDAANEEQNRLRREQEPAYQITFTCKPCGHRSSHRMSKHGYHRGTVLIRCPSCLNRHVIADHLNIFMDEKSTLEDILQREGKRLTRGYVDGDMEFWEDGTVKKREEAGEGSEAK
;
A
#
# COMPACT_ATOMS: atom_id res chain seq x y z
N MET A 1 22.95 0.55 -69.98
CA MET A 1 21.73 0.42 -70.81
C MET A 1 20.95 -0.81 -70.37
N ARG A 2 19.61 -0.82 -70.56
CA ARG A 2 18.65 -1.82 -70.02
C ARG A 2 18.53 -1.76 -68.48
N SER A 3 17.34 -1.92 -67.87
CA SER A 3 15.99 -1.62 -68.37
C SER A 3 15.08 -1.34 -67.17
N THR A 4 14.17 -0.38 -67.28
CA THR A 4 13.12 -0.16 -66.28
C THR A 4 12.02 -1.22 -66.41
N ARG A 5 11.41 -1.62 -65.28
CA ARG A 5 10.00 -2.04 -65.19
C ARG A 5 9.43 -1.60 -63.84
N MET A 6 8.22 -1.01 -63.88
CA MET A 6 7.45 -0.63 -62.70
C MET A 6 6.68 -1.84 -62.17
N LEU A 7 6.44 -1.89 -60.85
CA LEU A 7 5.50 -2.82 -60.21
C LEU A 7 4.58 -2.05 -59.25
N SER A 8 3.48 -1.52 -59.80
CA SER A 8 2.36 -0.97 -59.05
C SER A 8 1.31 -2.06 -58.81
N SER A 9 0.91 -2.31 -57.56
CA SER A 9 -0.20 -3.22 -57.25
C SER A 9 -0.92 -2.88 -55.94
N SER A 10 -2.06 -2.21 -56.10
CA SER A 10 -3.29 -2.35 -55.32
C SER A 10 -3.22 -2.44 -53.78
N LEU A 11 -3.55 -1.32 -53.13
CA LEU A 11 -4.08 -1.31 -51.77
C LEU A 11 -5.35 -2.18 -51.68
N ARG A 12 -5.42 -3.11 -50.71
CA ARG A 12 -6.66 -3.80 -50.35
C ARG A 12 -7.26 -3.20 -49.10
N ALA A 13 -8.38 -2.50 -49.23
CA ALA A 13 -9.19 -2.07 -48.10
C ALA A 13 -9.93 -3.28 -47.50
N PHE A 14 -9.55 -3.69 -46.29
CA PHE A 14 -10.25 -4.74 -45.54
C PHE A 14 -11.32 -4.12 -44.63
N ASN A 15 -12.57 -4.14 -45.08
CA ASN A 15 -13.73 -3.76 -44.28
C ASN A 15 -14.06 -4.84 -43.24
N CYS A 16 -13.41 -4.79 -42.08
CA CYS A 16 -13.81 -5.59 -40.91
C CYS A 16 -14.91 -4.86 -40.13
N ALA A 17 -16.16 -5.30 -40.32
CA ALA A 17 -17.30 -4.79 -39.56
C ALA A 17 -17.21 -5.24 -38.08
N LEU A 18 -17.25 -4.27 -37.15
CA LEU A 18 -17.24 -4.54 -35.71
C LEU A 18 -18.64 -4.99 -35.24
N PRO A 19 -18.78 -6.12 -34.52
CA PRO A 19 -20.05 -6.52 -33.94
C PRO A 19 -20.42 -5.58 -32.77
N ARG A 20 -21.63 -5.02 -32.79
CA ARG A 20 -22.17 -4.20 -31.69
C ARG A 20 -22.49 -5.09 -30.49
N THR A 21 -21.64 -5.10 -29.47
CA THR A 21 -21.98 -5.65 -28.16
C THR A 21 -22.97 -4.72 -27.43
N MET A 22 -24.14 -5.26 -27.07
CA MET A 22 -25.16 -4.50 -26.35
C MET A 22 -24.80 -4.34 -24.88
N LEU A 23 -24.65 -3.09 -24.43
CA LEU A 23 -24.30 -2.77 -23.06
C LEU A 23 -25.56 -2.83 -22.17
N SER A 24 -25.64 -3.84 -21.29
CA SER A 24 -26.78 -4.02 -20.39
C SER A 24 -26.77 -3.00 -19.25
N GLN A 25 -27.84 -2.23 -19.10
CA GLN A 25 -28.01 -1.29 -17.98
C GLN A 25 -28.40 -2.03 -16.69
N PRO A 26 -27.62 -1.93 -15.60
CA PRO A 26 -28.12 -2.22 -14.26
C PRO A 26 -29.12 -1.13 -13.86
N LYS A 27 -30.40 -1.49 -13.70
CA LYS A 27 -31.44 -0.54 -13.29
C LYS A 27 -31.23 -0.11 -11.83
N SER A 28 -31.17 1.19 -11.58
CA SER A 28 -31.19 1.76 -10.23
C SER A 28 -32.48 1.35 -9.50
N ARG A 29 -32.34 0.89 -8.25
CA ARG A 29 -33.46 0.71 -7.32
C ARG A 29 -33.39 1.81 -6.28
N HIS A 30 -34.33 2.75 -6.36
CA HIS A 30 -34.41 3.85 -5.42
C HIS A 30 -35.01 3.44 -4.07
N PHE A 31 -34.67 4.26 -3.09
CA PHE A 31 -35.13 4.32 -1.71
C PHE A 31 -36.65 4.15 -1.48
N SER A 32 -36.95 3.76 -0.24
CA SER A 32 -38.14 4.12 0.54
C SER A 32 -39.53 3.67 0.05
N GLN A 33 -40.12 2.76 0.83
CA GLN A 33 -41.57 2.75 1.06
C GLN A 33 -41.83 2.85 2.56
N LEU A 34 -42.15 4.06 3.04
CA LEU A 34 -42.71 4.27 4.37
C LEU A 34 -44.22 4.05 4.27
N LEU A 35 -44.73 2.98 4.89
CA LEU A 35 -46.17 2.81 5.06
C LEU A 35 -46.61 3.33 6.43
N ILE A 36 -47.34 4.45 6.40
CA ILE A 36 -48.08 4.97 7.54
C ILE A 36 -49.32 4.08 7.72
N HIS A 37 -49.54 3.58 8.93
CA HIS A 37 -50.83 3.09 9.40
C HIS A 37 -51.06 3.56 10.84
N SER A 38 -52.31 3.88 11.16
CA SER A 38 -52.66 4.61 12.39
C SER A 38 -53.96 4.07 12.99
N LEU A 39 -54.04 4.14 14.33
CA LEU A 39 -55.18 3.76 15.19
C LEU A 39 -55.45 2.23 15.22
N GLN A 40 -56.06 1.63 16.25
CA GLN A 40 -56.72 2.15 17.47
C GLN A 40 -56.17 1.49 18.77
N PRO A 41 -56.49 2.03 19.97
CA PRO A 41 -56.00 1.53 21.27
C PRO A 41 -56.92 0.48 21.95
N SER A 42 -56.37 -0.24 22.93
CA SER A 42 -57.09 -1.10 23.90
C SER A 42 -56.38 -1.07 25.26
N PRO A 43 -57.05 -1.23 26.43
CA PRO A 43 -56.51 -0.74 27.71
C PRO A 43 -56.02 -1.80 28.74
N ALA A 44 -55.30 -1.29 29.75
CA ALA A 44 -54.99 -1.90 31.07
C ALA A 44 -53.93 -3.04 31.11
N PRO A 45 -53.33 -3.35 32.29
CA PRO A 45 -53.45 -2.70 33.61
C PRO A 45 -52.15 -2.06 34.13
N SER A 46 -52.27 -1.18 35.13
CA SER A 46 -51.15 -0.45 35.75
C SER A 46 -50.33 -1.31 36.72
N LEU A 47 -49.16 -1.78 36.29
CA LEU A 47 -48.15 -2.37 37.19
C LEU A 47 -47.11 -1.31 37.61
N ARG A 48 -47.07 -0.99 38.92
CA ARG A 48 -46.04 -0.10 39.50
C ARG A 48 -44.70 -0.84 39.61
N LEU A 49 -43.83 -0.71 38.61
CA LEU A 49 -42.43 -1.12 38.76
C LEU A 49 -41.67 -0.11 39.63
N LEU A 50 -40.89 -0.62 40.59
CA LEU A 50 -39.94 0.18 41.37
C LEU A 50 -38.87 0.74 40.42
N ARG A 51 -38.63 2.05 40.50
CA ARG A 51 -37.64 2.75 39.67
C ARG A 51 -36.22 2.57 40.23
N THR A 52 -35.73 1.33 40.26
CA THR A 52 -34.31 1.06 40.49
C THR A 52 -33.49 1.67 39.37
N GLY A 53 -32.57 2.56 39.71
CA GLY A 53 -31.78 3.29 38.73
C GLY A 53 -30.77 2.37 38.05
N LEU A 54 -30.99 2.04 36.78
CA LEU A 54 -29.92 1.53 35.93
C LEU A 54 -28.81 2.59 35.85
N PRO A 55 -27.54 2.25 36.12
CA PRO A 55 -26.44 3.17 35.88
C PRO A 55 -26.35 3.41 34.37
N GLN A 56 -26.74 4.61 33.94
CA GLN A 56 -26.60 5.03 32.55
C GLN A 56 -25.11 5.05 32.21
N LEU A 57 -24.64 4.00 31.53
CA LEU A 57 -23.26 3.91 31.04
C LEU A 57 -23.05 5.02 30.00
N ALA A 58 -22.59 6.18 30.49
CA ALA A 58 -22.17 7.28 29.66
C ALA A 58 -20.96 6.83 28.85
N VAL A 59 -21.21 6.44 27.59
CA VAL A 59 -20.16 6.21 26.58
C VAL A 59 -19.46 7.54 26.32
N ARG A 60 -18.49 7.86 27.17
CA ARG A 60 -17.54 8.95 26.96
C ARG A 60 -16.66 8.57 25.78
N ASN A 61 -17.12 8.88 24.57
CA ASN A 61 -16.21 9.05 23.45
C ASN A 61 -15.22 10.15 23.83
N ASN A 62 -14.00 9.75 24.19
CA ASN A 62 -12.91 10.65 24.53
C ASN A 62 -12.33 11.30 23.27
N SER A 63 -13.18 11.98 22.50
CA SER A 63 -12.78 12.80 21.37
C SER A 63 -12.22 14.11 21.90
N SER A 64 -10.99 14.07 22.42
CA SER A 64 -10.21 15.25 22.80
C SER A 64 -9.69 15.99 21.55
N SER A 65 -10.60 16.30 20.62
CA SER A 65 -10.35 17.22 19.51
C SER A 65 -10.33 18.64 20.08
N SER A 66 -9.13 19.23 20.13
CA SER A 66 -8.97 20.66 20.36
C SER A 66 -9.87 21.46 19.42
N SER A 67 -10.56 22.48 19.93
CA SER A 67 -11.55 23.27 19.20
C SER A 67 -10.94 24.28 18.20
N SER A 68 -9.99 23.83 17.40
CA SER A 68 -9.65 24.43 16.11
C SER A 68 -10.65 23.88 15.09
N SER A 69 -11.57 24.72 14.61
CA SER A 69 -12.57 24.34 13.62
C SER A 69 -11.95 24.20 12.22
N SER A 70 -11.17 23.13 12.03
CA SER A 70 -10.61 22.76 10.73
C SER A 70 -11.76 22.51 9.74
N PRO A 71 -11.78 23.17 8.57
CA PRO A 71 -12.78 22.91 7.55
C PRO A 71 -12.70 21.44 7.08
N ASN A 72 -13.82 20.89 6.59
CA ASN A 72 -13.87 19.51 6.11
C ASN A 72 -12.81 19.29 5.02
N LEU A 73 -12.38 18.04 4.83
CA LEU A 73 -11.33 17.69 3.85
C LEU A 73 -11.71 18.08 2.39
N THR A 74 -13.00 18.30 2.12
CA THR A 74 -13.55 18.80 0.84
C THR A 74 -13.54 20.32 0.70
N ASP A 75 -13.43 21.05 1.81
CA ASP A 75 -13.69 22.49 1.89
C ASP A 75 -12.38 23.28 2.09
N GLN A 76 -11.24 22.59 2.10
CA GLN A 76 -9.91 23.17 2.24
C GLN A 76 -9.44 23.76 0.91
N ILE A 77 -9.11 25.06 0.94
CA ILE A 77 -8.40 25.74 -0.15
C ILE A 77 -6.95 25.22 -0.12
N PRO A 78 -6.40 24.68 -1.22
CA PRO A 78 -5.04 24.15 -1.24
C PRO A 78 -4.02 25.28 -1.07
N ASP A 79 -3.23 25.20 0.01
CA ASP A 79 -2.12 26.12 0.29
C ASP A 79 -0.80 25.36 0.10
N ALA A 80 -0.13 25.63 -1.01
CA ALA A 80 1.13 24.99 -1.39
C ALA A 80 2.26 25.19 -0.35
N ALA A 81 2.21 26.24 0.49
CA ALA A 81 3.18 26.42 1.56
C ALA A 81 2.92 25.47 2.74
N GLN A 82 1.65 25.24 3.09
CA GLN A 82 1.26 24.26 4.10
C GLN A 82 1.50 22.83 3.60
N ASP A 83 1.15 22.53 2.35
CA ASP A 83 1.39 21.21 1.76
C ASP A 83 2.89 20.87 1.70
N ALA A 84 3.75 21.83 1.35
CA ALA A 84 5.21 21.65 1.39
C ALA A 84 5.74 21.39 2.82
N ALA A 85 5.24 22.13 3.82
CA ALA A 85 5.59 21.90 5.22
C ALA A 85 5.11 20.53 5.73
N ASN A 86 3.93 20.08 5.29
CA ASN A 86 3.37 18.77 5.60
C ASN A 86 4.16 17.62 4.94
N GLU A 87 4.56 17.75 3.66
CA GLU A 87 5.44 16.78 2.98
C GLU A 87 6.77 16.63 3.73
N GLU A 88 7.38 17.73 4.14
CA GLU A 88 8.68 17.73 4.84
C GLU A 88 8.56 17.16 6.26
N GLN A 89 7.52 17.51 7.03
CA GLN A 89 7.27 16.87 8.32
C GLN A 89 7.06 15.35 8.17
N ASN A 90 6.38 14.93 7.09
CA ASN A 90 6.22 13.51 6.78
C ASN A 90 7.52 12.86 6.26
N ARG A 91 8.43 13.59 5.61
CA ARG A 91 9.80 13.10 5.29
C ARG A 91 10.55 12.79 6.56
N LEU A 92 10.71 13.77 7.45
CA LEU A 92 11.46 13.65 8.69
C LEU A 92 10.90 12.51 9.57
N ARG A 93 9.58 12.35 9.63
CA ARG A 93 8.93 11.21 10.30
C ARG A 93 9.26 9.86 9.65
N ARG A 94 9.25 9.77 8.32
CA ARG A 94 9.63 8.55 7.55
C ARG A 94 11.12 8.22 7.66
N GLU A 95 11.97 9.21 7.95
CA GLU A 95 13.41 9.01 8.17
C GLU A 95 13.71 8.52 9.60
N GLN A 96 13.00 9.08 10.60
CA GLN A 96 13.10 8.67 12.01
C GLN A 96 12.41 7.32 12.31
N GLU A 97 11.47 6.83 11.49
CA GLU A 97 10.84 5.52 11.70
C GLU A 97 11.89 4.38 11.59
N PRO A 98 11.93 3.43 12.56
CA PRO A 98 12.84 2.29 12.49
C PRO A 98 12.57 1.47 11.23
N ALA A 99 13.60 1.32 10.41
CA ALA A 99 13.53 0.69 9.09
C ALA A 99 14.60 -0.41 8.95
N TYR A 100 14.35 -1.33 8.03
CA TYR A 100 15.34 -2.27 7.54
C TYR A 100 15.86 -1.81 6.17
N GLN A 101 17.14 -2.04 5.94
CA GLN A 101 17.76 -1.99 4.61
C GLN A 101 17.97 -3.42 4.14
N ILE A 102 17.32 -3.82 3.05
CA ILE A 102 17.52 -5.14 2.42
C ILE A 102 18.27 -4.98 1.10
N THR A 103 19.07 -5.99 0.75
CA THR A 103 19.68 -6.12 -0.57
C THR A 103 19.42 -7.51 -1.09
N PHE A 104 18.58 -7.62 -2.13
CA PHE A 104 18.10 -8.90 -2.67
C PHE A 104 18.43 -9.02 -4.16
N THR A 105 18.44 -10.25 -4.66
CA THR A 105 18.57 -10.54 -6.10
C THR A 105 17.20 -10.90 -6.67
N CYS A 106 16.74 -10.14 -7.65
CA CYS A 106 15.47 -10.35 -8.33
C CYS A 106 15.52 -11.62 -9.21
N LYS A 107 14.75 -12.66 -8.88
CA LYS A 107 14.74 -13.94 -9.60
C LYS A 107 14.54 -13.83 -11.12
N PRO A 108 13.48 -13.20 -11.66
CA PRO A 108 13.19 -13.23 -13.10
C PRO A 108 14.19 -12.45 -13.98
N CYS A 109 15.14 -11.70 -13.41
CA CYS A 109 16.11 -10.93 -14.20
C CYS A 109 17.55 -10.90 -13.64
N GLY A 110 17.84 -11.63 -12.56
CA GLY A 110 19.17 -11.69 -11.93
C GLY A 110 19.69 -10.40 -11.28
N HIS A 111 18.97 -9.28 -11.37
CA HIS A 111 19.47 -7.98 -10.90
C HIS A 111 19.41 -7.85 -9.37
N ARG A 112 20.54 -7.49 -8.75
CA ARG A 112 20.66 -7.23 -7.31
C ARG A 112 20.36 -5.76 -7.02
N SER A 113 19.44 -5.48 -6.10
CA SER A 113 19.09 -4.10 -5.72
C SER A 113 18.80 -3.96 -4.22
N SER A 114 19.02 -2.75 -3.69
CA SER A 114 18.89 -2.42 -2.27
C SER A 114 17.69 -1.50 -2.03
N HIS A 115 16.90 -1.78 -0.98
CA HIS A 115 15.65 -1.09 -0.68
C HIS A 115 15.50 -0.86 0.83
N ARG A 116 14.95 0.30 1.22
CA ARG A 116 14.57 0.62 2.61
C ARG A 116 13.07 0.37 2.80
N MET A 117 12.68 -0.35 3.85
CA MET A 117 11.28 -0.51 4.24
C MET A 117 11.10 -0.42 5.76
N SER A 118 9.95 0.03 6.26
CA SER A 118 9.77 0.17 7.70
C SER A 118 9.66 -1.17 8.43
N LYS A 119 10.14 -1.20 9.67
CA LYS A 119 10.09 -2.37 10.55
C LYS A 119 8.64 -2.76 10.86
N HIS A 120 7.73 -1.80 10.93
CA HIS A 120 6.30 -2.08 11.07
C HIS A 120 5.75 -2.82 9.84
N GLY A 121 6.03 -2.31 8.64
CA GLY A 121 5.59 -2.93 7.39
C GLY A 121 6.07 -4.38 7.27
N TYR A 122 7.35 -4.63 7.55
CA TYR A 122 7.93 -5.98 7.43
C TYR A 122 7.30 -7.02 8.36
N HIS A 123 6.99 -6.67 9.62
CA HIS A 123 6.53 -7.63 10.64
C HIS A 123 5.01 -7.72 10.82
N ARG A 124 4.23 -6.83 10.19
CA ARG A 124 2.77 -6.73 10.40
C ARG A 124 1.95 -6.44 9.15
N GLY A 125 2.57 -5.96 8.08
CA GLY A 125 1.90 -5.60 6.84
C GLY A 125 2.25 -6.52 5.68
N THR A 126 2.02 -6.01 4.47
CA THR A 126 2.42 -6.65 3.22
C THR A 126 3.35 -5.70 2.48
N VAL A 127 4.59 -6.13 2.21
CA VAL A 127 5.65 -5.29 1.64
C VAL A 127 5.98 -5.77 0.24
N LEU A 128 5.91 -4.86 -0.72
CA LEU A 128 6.34 -5.09 -2.10
C LEU A 128 7.37 -4.05 -2.53
N ILE A 129 8.52 -4.51 -3.02
CA ILE A 129 9.58 -3.66 -3.56
C ILE A 129 9.61 -3.74 -5.08
N ARG A 130 9.90 -2.62 -5.76
CA ARG A 130 9.97 -2.56 -7.22
C ARG A 130 11.40 -2.82 -7.67
N CYS A 131 11.63 -3.84 -8.50
CA CYS A 131 12.96 -4.05 -9.08
C CYS A 131 13.19 -3.00 -10.20
N PRO A 132 14.35 -2.30 -10.24
CA PRO A 132 14.58 -1.24 -11.22
C PRO A 132 14.78 -1.76 -12.65
N SER A 133 15.22 -3.00 -12.85
CA SER A 133 15.49 -3.57 -14.19
C SER A 133 14.25 -4.19 -14.84
N CYS A 134 13.52 -5.07 -14.14
CA CYS A 134 12.30 -5.69 -14.69
C CYS A 134 11.02 -4.91 -14.39
N LEU A 135 11.11 -3.77 -13.68
CA LEU A 135 10.04 -2.83 -13.32
C LEU A 135 8.85 -3.37 -12.51
N ASN A 136 8.75 -4.70 -12.38
CA ASN A 136 7.78 -5.44 -11.60
C ASN A 136 7.99 -5.26 -10.09
N ARG A 137 6.96 -5.63 -9.32
CA ARG A 137 6.98 -5.64 -7.85
C ARG A 137 7.21 -7.06 -7.34
N HIS A 138 7.99 -7.20 -6.29
CA HIS A 138 8.29 -8.47 -5.63
C HIS A 138 7.80 -8.41 -4.19
N VAL A 139 7.03 -9.43 -3.78
CA VAL A 139 6.59 -9.61 -2.39
C VAL A 139 7.81 -9.96 -1.54
N ILE A 140 7.92 -9.32 -0.38
CA ILE A 140 9.00 -9.48 0.60
C ILE A 140 8.46 -10.01 1.93
N ALA A 141 7.28 -9.54 2.33
CA ALA A 141 6.48 -10.13 3.40
C ALA A 141 5.00 -9.97 3.04
N ASP A 142 4.17 -10.94 3.40
CA ASP A 142 2.71 -10.84 3.33
C ASP A 142 2.09 -11.39 4.62
N HIS A 143 1.76 -10.49 5.55
CA HIS A 143 1.06 -10.83 6.79
C HIS A 143 -0.46 -10.56 6.73
N LEU A 144 -0.93 -9.96 5.63
CA LEU A 144 -2.33 -9.59 5.41
C LEU A 144 -3.05 -10.50 4.39
N ASN A 145 -2.35 -11.48 3.84
CA ASN A 145 -2.88 -12.49 2.91
C ASN A 145 -3.48 -11.88 1.64
N ILE A 146 -2.76 -10.95 1.02
CA ILE A 146 -3.17 -10.23 -0.19
C ILE A 146 -2.70 -10.95 -1.46
N PHE A 147 -1.58 -11.68 -1.38
CA PHE A 147 -0.95 -12.41 -2.49
C PHE A 147 -0.72 -13.90 -2.18
N MET A 148 -0.74 -14.30 -0.90
CA MET A 148 -0.53 -15.67 -0.45
C MET A 148 -1.55 -16.09 0.62
N ASP A 149 -2.05 -17.32 0.52
CA ASP A 149 -3.00 -17.90 1.48
C ASP A 149 -2.39 -18.11 2.87
N GLU A 150 -1.06 -18.30 2.94
CA GLU A 150 -0.28 -18.39 4.17
C GLU A 150 0.45 -17.07 4.47
N LYS A 151 0.50 -16.69 5.75
CA LYS A 151 1.31 -15.55 6.20
C LYS A 151 2.79 -15.90 6.07
N SER A 152 3.56 -15.06 5.39
CA SER A 152 4.93 -15.37 5.01
C SER A 152 5.87 -14.17 5.10
N THR A 153 7.04 -14.40 5.69
CA THR A 153 8.19 -13.49 5.69
C THR A 153 9.19 -13.88 4.59
N LEU A 154 10.17 -13.02 4.33
CA LEU A 154 11.26 -13.33 3.39
C LEU A 154 12.08 -14.54 3.87
N GLU A 155 12.19 -14.73 5.19
CA GLU A 155 12.81 -15.92 5.77
C GLU A 155 12.03 -17.21 5.45
N ASP A 156 10.71 -17.23 5.62
CA ASP A 156 9.88 -18.41 5.33
C ASP A 156 9.88 -18.78 3.84
N ILE A 157 9.90 -17.76 2.97
CA ILE A 157 9.99 -17.91 1.51
C ILE A 157 11.34 -18.54 1.14
N LEU A 158 12.44 -18.00 1.68
CA LEU A 158 13.79 -18.53 1.39
C LEU A 158 14.03 -19.91 2.01
N GLN A 159 13.52 -20.18 3.21
CA GLN A 159 13.64 -21.48 3.87
C GLN A 159 12.93 -22.59 3.07
N ARG A 160 11.73 -22.30 2.54
CA ARG A 160 10.98 -23.20 1.64
C ARG A 160 11.74 -23.48 0.32
N GLU A 161 12.69 -22.63 -0.05
CA GLU A 161 13.61 -22.79 -1.19
C GLU A 161 15.01 -23.35 -0.83
N GLY A 162 15.23 -23.75 0.43
CA GLY A 162 16.53 -24.23 0.91
C GLY A 162 17.62 -23.14 1.01
N LYS A 163 17.23 -21.87 1.01
CA LYS A 163 18.14 -20.71 1.07
C LYS A 163 18.13 -20.07 2.46
N ARG A 164 19.26 -19.48 2.85
CA ARG A 164 19.42 -18.79 4.13
C ARG A 164 19.38 -17.27 3.91
N LEU A 165 18.72 -16.56 4.82
CA LEU A 165 18.76 -15.10 4.89
C LEU A 165 19.73 -14.68 5.99
N THR A 166 20.61 -13.75 5.67
CA THR A 166 21.60 -13.22 6.61
C THR A 166 21.14 -11.87 7.16
N ARG A 167 20.95 -11.78 8.48
CA ARG A 167 20.56 -10.55 9.18
C ARG A 167 21.80 -9.91 9.83
N GLY A 168 21.88 -8.58 9.75
CA GLY A 168 22.91 -7.76 10.42
C GLY A 168 22.28 -6.47 10.97
N TYR A 169 23.02 -5.73 11.79
CA TYR A 169 22.56 -4.50 12.44
C TYR A 169 23.53 -3.36 12.07
N VAL A 170 23.00 -2.27 11.50
CA VAL A 170 23.79 -1.33 10.66
C VAL A 170 24.44 -0.18 11.44
N ASP A 171 24.34 -0.18 12.78
CA ASP A 171 24.95 0.83 13.64
C ASP A 171 26.46 0.54 13.83
N GLY A 172 27.26 0.74 12.78
CA GLY A 172 28.73 0.74 12.82
C GLY A 172 29.42 -0.37 12.01
N ASP A 173 30.62 -0.73 12.48
CA ASP A 173 31.57 -1.66 11.86
C ASP A 173 31.29 -3.13 12.17
N MET A 174 31.80 -4.03 11.32
CA MET A 174 31.22 -5.35 11.08
C MET A 174 32.19 -6.17 10.14
N GLU A 175 32.13 -7.51 9.93
CA GLU A 175 32.93 -8.24 8.89
C GLU A 175 32.38 -9.62 8.34
N PHE A 176 31.77 -9.78 7.13
CA PHE A 176 31.10 -11.02 6.59
C PHE A 176 32.11 -11.81 5.77
N TRP A 177 32.36 -13.04 6.20
CA TRP A 177 33.13 -14.05 5.49
C TRP A 177 32.26 -15.30 5.33
N GLU A 178 32.67 -16.25 4.49
CA GLU A 178 31.79 -17.32 3.99
C GLU A 178 31.29 -18.29 5.09
N ASP A 179 31.95 -18.30 6.25
CA ASP A 179 31.57 -19.05 7.45
C ASP A 179 30.39 -18.46 8.25
N GLY A 180 30.01 -17.19 8.02
CA GLY A 180 28.88 -16.53 8.68
C GLY A 180 29.20 -15.37 9.65
N THR A 181 30.43 -14.84 9.63
CA THR A 181 30.85 -13.54 10.24
C THR A 181 30.03 -12.37 9.63
N VAL A 182 30.07 -11.07 10.04
CA VAL A 182 29.01 -10.05 9.73
C VAL A 182 29.43 -8.60 9.23
N LYS A 183 29.68 -8.29 7.91
CA LYS A 183 29.92 -7.08 6.96
C LYS A 183 30.22 -5.59 7.28
N LYS A 184 31.47 -5.07 7.26
CA LYS A 184 31.74 -3.62 7.15
C LYS A 184 31.40 -3.09 5.76
N ARG A 185 30.67 -1.97 5.75
CA ARG A 185 30.61 -1.03 4.64
C ARG A 185 31.80 -0.08 4.76
N GLU A 186 32.82 -0.27 3.94
CA GLU A 186 33.88 0.73 3.81
C GLU A 186 33.28 2.02 3.24
N GLU A 187 33.73 3.14 3.78
CA GLU A 187 33.23 4.46 3.39
C GLU A 187 33.85 4.84 2.04
N ALA A 188 33.01 5.32 1.11
CA ALA A 188 33.49 5.85 -0.16
C ALA A 188 34.14 7.21 0.13
N GLY A 189 35.46 7.20 0.36
CA GLY A 189 36.21 8.37 0.78
C GLY A 189 36.01 9.57 -0.14
N GLU A 190 35.68 10.72 0.45
CA GLU A 190 35.55 11.97 -0.28
C GLU A 190 36.91 12.40 -0.83
N GLY A 191 37.02 12.45 -2.16
CA GLY A 191 38.23 12.88 -2.86
C GLY A 191 38.45 14.38 -2.71
N SER A 192 39.11 14.79 -1.62
CA SER A 192 39.51 16.18 -1.35
C SER A 192 40.74 16.58 -2.18
N GLU A 193 40.56 16.69 -3.50
CA GLU A 193 41.64 17.15 -4.38
C GLU A 193 41.84 18.67 -4.29
N ALA A 194 42.90 19.07 -3.60
CA ALA A 194 43.32 20.45 -3.45
C ALA A 194 44.73 20.66 -4.01
N LYS A 195 44.84 21.39 -5.13
CA LYS A 195 46.09 22.02 -5.58
C LYS A 195 45.83 23.22 -6.50
#